data_AF-A0A857JBP3-F1
#
_entry.id   AF-A0A857JBP3-F1
#
_cell.length_a   1.000
_cell.length_b   1.000
_cell.length_c   1.000
_cell.angle_alpha   90.00
_cell.angle_beta   90.00
_cell.angle_gamma   90.00
#
_symmetry.space_group_name_H-M   'P 1'
#
loop_
_entity.id
_entity.type
_entity.pdbx_description
1 polymer ?
#
loop_
_entity_poly.entity_id
_entity_poly.type
_entity_poly.pdbx_seq_one_letter_code
_entity_poly.pdbx_strand_id
1 'polypeptide(L)'
;MQQSPKPRDSCLAGSWDDLLHRTGRESLLLDLRGNPALRQLQRAIGVIYRPQTERHSHYLRTSLARQFDGFIHLDRTRALQPLDAGADPLGGEAAETYPSGL
;
A
#
# COMPACT_ATOMS: atom_id res chain seq x y z
N MET A 1 6.95 6.38 -19.31
CA MET A 1 8.00 6.50 -18.26
C MET A 1 7.91 5.28 -17.35
N GLN A 2 8.85 4.34 -17.45
CA GLN A 2 8.91 3.21 -16.52
C GLN A 2 9.32 3.76 -15.15
N GLN A 3 8.45 3.66 -14.16
CA GLN A 3 8.78 4.06 -12.80
C GLN A 3 9.83 3.07 -12.28
N SER A 4 11.05 3.57 -12.03
CA SER A 4 12.10 2.77 -11.39
C SER A 4 11.58 2.19 -10.07
N PRO A 5 11.86 0.90 -9.76
CA PRO A 5 11.37 0.28 -8.54
C PRO A 5 11.86 1.08 -7.32
N LYS A 6 10.93 1.44 -6.45
CA LYS A 6 11.21 2.22 -5.25
C LYS A 6 12.24 1.48 -4.37
N PRO A 7 13.31 2.15 -3.90
CA PRO A 7 14.32 1.52 -3.07
C PRO A 7 13.74 1.03 -1.72
N ARG A 8 14.30 -0.10 -1.28
CA ARG A 8 13.83 -0.99 -0.21
C ARG A 8 13.77 -0.33 1.18
N ASP A 9 14.59 0.70 1.44
CA ASP A 9 14.78 1.32 2.76
C ASP A 9 13.96 2.61 2.99
N SER A 10 12.88 2.79 2.23
CA SER A 10 12.13 4.06 2.18
C SER A 10 10.89 4.11 3.08
N CYS A 11 10.71 3.14 3.98
CA CYS A 11 9.64 3.22 4.98
C CYS A 11 10.03 4.18 6.10
N LEU A 12 9.07 4.97 6.59
CA LEU A 12 9.33 5.96 7.62
C LEU A 12 9.52 5.26 8.97
N ALA A 13 10.61 5.55 9.68
CA ALA A 13 10.92 4.92 10.97
C ALA A 13 9.77 5.07 11.98
N GLY A 14 9.41 3.98 12.65
CA GLY A 14 8.28 3.92 13.59
C GLY A 14 6.90 3.90 12.94
N SER A 15 6.81 3.85 11.61
CA SER A 15 5.56 3.55 10.91
C SER A 15 5.17 2.08 11.07
N TRP A 16 3.91 1.75 10.80
CA TRP A 16 3.46 0.36 10.78
C TRP A 16 4.28 -0.50 9.80
N ASP A 17 4.61 0.03 8.61
CA ASP A 17 5.49 -0.64 7.64
C ASP A 17 6.87 -0.97 8.25
N ASP A 18 7.52 0.00 8.91
CA ASP A 18 8.85 -0.20 9.54
C ASP A 18 8.78 -1.20 10.71
N LEU A 19 7.76 -1.10 11.57
CA LEU A 19 7.61 -1.99 12.72
C LEU A 19 7.36 -3.45 12.29
N LEU A 20 6.57 -3.65 11.24
CA LEU A 20 6.28 -4.98 10.70
C LEU A 20 7.47 -5.56 9.93
N HIS A 21 8.18 -4.73 9.16
CA HIS A 21 9.42 -5.13 8.46
C HIS A 21 10.48 -5.65 9.44
N ARG A 22 10.67 -4.97 10.58
CA ARG A 22 11.64 -5.37 11.62
C ARG A 22 11.36 -6.71 12.27
N THR A 23 10.16 -7.27 12.11
CA THR A 23 9.87 -8.63 12.57
C THR A 23 10.66 -9.69 11.79
N GLY A 24 11.19 -9.35 10.61
CA GLY A 24 11.95 -10.26 9.74
C GLY A 24 11.09 -11.34 9.09
N ARG A 25 9.76 -11.23 9.17
CA ARG A 25 8.82 -12.22 8.62
C ARG A 25 8.38 -11.78 7.23
N GLU A 26 8.46 -12.69 6.25
CA GLU A 26 8.07 -12.39 4.87
C GLU A 26 6.58 -12.04 4.73
N SER A 27 5.74 -12.67 5.55
CA SER A 27 4.31 -12.36 5.64
C SER A 27 3.75 -12.57 7.05
N LEU A 28 2.71 -11.81 7.36
CA LEU A 28 2.00 -11.82 8.64
C LEU A 28 0.51 -11.64 8.39
N LEU A 29 -0.30 -12.36 9.17
CA LEU A 29 -1.72 -12.10 9.33
C LEU A 29 -1.95 -11.69 10.78
N LEU A 30 -2.56 -10.53 10.98
CA LEU A 30 -2.91 -9.98 12.29
C LEU A 30 -4.43 -10.01 12.43
N ASP A 31 -4.92 -10.67 13.48
CA ASP A 31 -6.28 -10.45 13.96
C ASP A 31 -6.27 -9.22 14.86
N LEU A 32 -7.06 -8.21 14.49
CA LEU A 32 -7.05 -6.91 15.16
C LEU A 32 -8.27 -6.73 16.08
N ARG A 33 -9.22 -7.66 16.08
CA ARG A 33 -10.41 -7.59 16.93
C ARG A 33 -9.99 -7.67 18.40
N GLY A 34 -10.53 -6.78 19.22
CA GLY A 34 -10.21 -6.70 20.66
C GLY A 34 -8.78 -6.25 20.99
N ASN A 35 -7.95 -5.91 20.00
CA ASN A 35 -6.59 -5.42 20.23
C ASN A 35 -6.59 -3.90 20.51
N PRO A 36 -5.57 -3.40 21.25
CA PRO A 36 -5.47 -1.98 21.56
C PRO A 36 -5.28 -1.14 20.28
N ALA A 37 -5.95 0.01 20.25
CA ALA A 37 -5.94 0.95 19.13
C ALA A 37 -4.66 1.81 19.07
N LEU A 38 -3.49 1.18 19.04
CA LEU A 38 -2.19 1.85 18.94
C LEU A 38 -2.16 2.75 17.70
N ARG A 39 -1.66 3.98 17.86
CA ARG A 39 -1.58 4.96 16.78
C ARG A 39 -0.15 5.08 16.28
N GLN A 40 0.07 4.76 15.01
CA GLN A 40 1.34 4.97 14.33
C GLN A 40 1.11 5.57 12.95
N LEU A 41 2.19 5.98 12.30
CA LEU A 41 2.12 6.39 10.90
C LEU A 41 1.85 5.16 10.03
N GLN A 42 0.88 5.25 9.15
CA GLN A 42 0.58 4.25 8.13
C GLN A 42 0.76 4.90 6.78
N ARG A 43 1.46 4.19 5.88
CA ARG A 43 1.51 4.60 4.48
C ARG A 43 0.21 4.16 3.78
N ALA A 44 -0.45 5.10 3.11
CA ALA A 44 -1.62 4.87 2.29
C ALA A 44 -1.37 5.44 0.89
N ILE A 45 -1.18 4.54 -0.09
CA ILE A 45 -1.00 4.91 -1.49
C ILE A 45 -2.29 4.56 -2.24
N GLY A 46 -3.00 5.59 -2.70
CA GLY A 46 -4.20 5.44 -3.52
C GLY A 46 -3.89 5.41 -5.01
N VAL A 47 -4.79 5.96 -5.83
CA VAL A 47 -4.69 5.96 -7.31
C VAL A 47 -3.46 6.70 -7.81
N ILE A 48 -3.10 7.82 -7.18
CA ILE A 48 -1.97 8.65 -7.62
C ILE A 48 -0.82 8.50 -6.60
N TYR A 49 0.30 7.99 -7.09
CA TYR A 49 1.55 7.94 -6.34
C TYR A 49 2.50 9.05 -6.81
N ARG A 50 2.95 9.89 -5.87
CA ARG A 50 3.94 10.96 -6.11
C ARG A 50 5.06 10.83 -5.07
N PRO A 51 6.21 10.20 -5.41
CA PRO A 51 7.25 9.89 -4.42
C PRO A 51 7.84 11.14 -3.76
N GLN A 52 7.91 12.27 -4.47
CA GLN A 52 8.49 13.52 -3.97
C GLN A 52 7.70 14.11 -2.79
N THR A 53 6.39 13.84 -2.72
CA THR A 53 5.52 14.35 -1.65
C THR A 53 5.09 13.27 -0.67
N GLU A 54 5.56 12.04 -0.82
CA GLU A 54 5.04 10.84 -0.14
C GLU A 54 4.91 11.03 1.38
N ARG A 55 5.93 11.57 2.05
CA ARG A 55 5.88 11.81 3.50
C ARG A 55 4.71 12.70 3.92
N HIS A 56 4.37 13.71 3.12
CA HIS A 56 3.34 14.69 3.43
C HIS A 56 1.96 14.25 2.95
N SER A 57 1.87 13.57 1.80
CA SER A 57 0.58 13.23 1.17
C SER A 57 0.12 11.79 1.41
N HIS A 58 1.02 10.88 1.80
CA HIS A 58 0.72 9.44 1.83
C HIS A 58 1.04 8.77 3.16
N TYR A 59 1.51 9.50 4.18
CA TYR A 59 1.58 8.98 5.55
C TYR A 59 0.53 9.63 6.43
N LEU A 60 -0.28 8.80 7.09
CA LEU A 60 -1.38 9.22 7.95
C LEU A 60 -1.21 8.62 9.34
N ARG A 61 -1.55 9.37 10.40
CA ARG A 61 -1.56 8.82 11.76
C ARG A 61 -2.83 8.02 12.00
N THR A 62 -2.71 6.70 11.95
CA THR A 62 -3.85 5.79 12.02
C THR A 62 -3.69 4.75 13.13
N SER A 63 -4.79 4.09 13.45
CA SER A 63 -4.80 2.86 14.24
C SER A 63 -5.34 1.75 13.35
N LEU A 64 -4.57 0.65 13.21
CA LEU A 64 -4.98 -0.47 12.36
C LEU A 64 -6.27 -1.11 12.90
N ALA A 65 -6.35 -1.38 14.20
CA ALA A 65 -7.51 -2.01 14.84
C ALA A 65 -8.79 -1.17 14.79
N ARG A 66 -8.69 0.13 14.51
CA ARG A 66 -9.86 0.99 14.27
C ARG A 66 -10.32 1.01 12.81
N GLN A 67 -9.47 0.59 11.88
CA GLN A 67 -9.76 0.62 10.45
C GLN A 67 -10.13 -0.76 9.90
N PHE A 68 -9.57 -1.81 10.48
CA PHE A 68 -9.66 -3.16 9.96
C PHE A 68 -9.84 -4.16 11.10
N ASP A 69 -10.63 -5.21 10.85
CA ASP A 69 -10.73 -6.38 11.74
C ASP A 69 -9.55 -7.34 11.59
N GLY A 70 -8.91 -7.36 10.41
CA GLY A 70 -7.74 -8.16 10.13
C GLY A 70 -6.80 -7.44 9.17
N PHE A 71 -5.50 -7.70 9.30
CA PHE A 71 -4.47 -7.03 8.49
C PHE A 71 -3.42 -8.03 8.01
N ILE A 72 -3.20 -8.06 6.70
CA ILE A 72 -2.16 -8.85 6.07
C ILE A 72 -0.99 -7.93 5.74
N HIS A 73 0.18 -8.29 6.22
CA HIS A 73 1.44 -7.65 5.85
C HIS A 73 2.23 -8.57 4.94
N LEU A 74 2.70 -8.02 3.83
CA LEU A 74 3.67 -8.64 2.93
C LEU A 74 4.92 -7.76 2.96
N ASP A 75 6.05 -8.34 3.35
CA ASP A 75 7.31 -7.60 3.51
C ASP A 75 7.79 -7.01 2.18
N ARG A 76 7.61 -7.77 1.10
CA ARG A 76 8.05 -7.42 -0.25
C ARG A 76 6.91 -7.54 -1.22
N THR A 77 6.76 -6.50 -2.02
CA THR A 77 5.82 -6.46 -3.14
C THR A 77 6.58 -6.03 -4.40
N ARG A 78 5.98 -6.31 -5.55
CA ARG A 78 6.48 -5.84 -6.85
C ARG A 78 5.33 -5.18 -7.60
N ALA A 79 5.67 -4.36 -8.60
CA ALA A 79 4.68 -3.77 -9.48
C ALA A 79 3.83 -4.88 -10.13
N LEU A 80 2.53 -4.61 -10.27
CA LEU A 80 1.62 -5.49 -11.00
C LEU A 80 2.02 -5.51 -12.48
N GLN A 81 1.88 -6.66 -13.11
CA GLN A 81 1.98 -6.79 -14.56
C GLN A 81 0.60 -6.49 -15.16
N PRO A 82 0.48 -5.55 -16.12
CA PRO A 82 -0.77 -5.33 -16.84
C PRO A 82 -1.22 -6.62 -17.53
N LEU A 83 -2.53 -6.89 -17.52
CA LEU A 83 -3.12 -8.05 -18.20
C LEU A 83 -3.01 -7.90 -19.73
N ASP A 84 -3.30 -6.70 -20.24
CA ASP A 84 -3.18 -6.37 -21.66
C ASP A 84 -1.90 -5.56 -21.91
N ALA A 85 -0.93 -6.17 -22.60
CA ALA A 85 0.33 -5.54 -22.96
C ALA A 85 0.18 -4.47 -24.07
N GLY A 86 -1.00 -4.35 -24.68
CA GLY A 86 -1.26 -3.55 -25.89
C GLY A 86 -2.27 -2.41 -25.71
N ALA A 87 -2.73 -2.12 -24.48
CA ALA A 87 -3.53 -0.93 -24.25
C ALA A 87 -2.65 0.31 -24.51
N ASP A 88 -2.84 0.93 -25.68
CA ASP A 88 -2.22 2.20 -26.00
C ASP A 88 -2.57 3.19 -24.87
N PRO A 89 -1.58 3.75 -24.16
CA PRO A 89 -1.84 4.72 -23.10
C PRO A 89 -2.64 5.94 -23.57
N LEU A 90 -2.76 6.13 -24.89
CA LEU A 90 -3.40 7.28 -25.54
C LEU A 90 -4.53 6.92 -26.52
N GLY A 91 -4.91 5.65 -26.68
CA GLY A 91 -5.75 5.26 -27.83
C GLY A 91 -6.43 3.90 -27.76
N GLY A 92 -7.34 3.72 -26.80
CA GLY A 92 -8.26 2.58 -26.74
C GLY A 92 -8.98 2.60 -25.39
N GLU A 93 -10.31 2.50 -25.41
CA GLU A 93 -11.12 2.49 -24.18
C GLU A 93 -10.50 1.52 -23.17
N ALA A 94 -10.17 2.04 -21.99
CA ALA A 94 -9.81 1.21 -20.87
C ALA A 94 -10.93 0.19 -20.66
N ALA A 95 -10.60 -1.09 -20.52
CA ALA A 95 -11.58 -2.09 -20.12
C ALA A 95 -12.36 -1.54 -18.92
N GLU A 96 -13.69 -1.55 -19.00
CA GLU A 96 -14.60 -1.12 -17.93
C GLU A 96 -14.22 -1.87 -16.63
N THR A 97 -13.35 -1.25 -15.81
CA THR A 97 -12.83 -1.83 -14.56
C THR A 97 -13.42 -1.12 -13.34
N TYR A 98 -14.42 -0.25 -13.54
CA TYR A 98 -15.18 0.33 -12.46
C TYR A 98 -16.17 -0.72 -11.92
N PRO A 99 -16.33 -0.87 -10.60
CA PRO A 99 -17.43 -1.66 -10.09
C PRO A 99 -18.74 -0.94 -10.45
N SER A 100 -19.46 -1.44 -11.44
CA SER A 100 -20.87 -1.14 -11.64
C SER A 100 -21.64 -1.85 -10.54
N GLY A 101 -21.65 -1.26 -9.34
CA GLY A 101 -22.52 -1.70 -8.26
C GLY A 101 -23.97 -1.46 -8.67
N LEU A 102 -24.73 -2.55 -8.81
CA LEU A 102 -26.19 -2.54 -8.73
C LEU A 102 -26.65 -2.22 -7.31
#